data_AF-A0A024U1A9-F1
#
_entry.id   AF-A0A024U1A9-F1
#
_cell.length_a   1.000
_cell.length_b   1.000
_cell.length_c   1.000
_cell.angle_alpha   90.00
_cell.angle_beta   90.00
_cell.angle_gamma   90.00
#
_symmetry.space_group_name_H-M   'P 1'
#
loop_
_entity.id
_entity.type
_entity.pdbx_description
1 polymer ?
#
loop_
_entity_poly.entity_id
_entity_poly.type
_entity_poly.pdbx_seq_one_letter_code
_entity_poly.pdbx_strand_id
1 'polypeptide(L)'
;MALTAQQKATLGAIAFAFVAPLSKDAAAAVVSAHLNDVDDSSAVKSKELEAFAQMPPPDLGVVDAIESKLNFFPADKKYEFVKVLDVLATSWGTYLLTGSKRIVPFHDLTLDEREHALLNLSQSRFALLRSLFRALKALTHLCTFAQHVTNDTGDVNPYWKALQYAGKPTEKALPPRSHFHEPCFEDVAALAEAANGGPIEIDTDVVVVGSGAGGGVIAAELAQAGHRVVVLEQGTFHHPSDSNFAEMEEYEKHYIDSVFLVSEDGSMQLLAGKTWGGGTAVNWSASLRPPSDVLDEWVKKHNLPYFGTPEYQAALNAVCTRAGVSADHVSHNVPNQILVDGCAALEFPAHAIPQNTNGHRHSCGFCSLGCPYGEKQGTHMTWLQDAEAAGAKFITGCKVDKVTFTADKIATGVVGTVLDGNVSIVVRANTVVTACGGVNSPALLLRSGLGNPNIGRNMRLHPVTTVHGFLPDKLVKSWEGSIMTSVTDVVSNVHGDGYVLNTVGALLALELGMVLVWKPPRRCWVLRRRCCRGAVSQTLRGSCCKFPISRGS
;
A
#
# COMPACT_ATOMS: atom_id res chain seq x y z
N MET A 1 -15.39 4.66 19.70
CA MET A 1 -16.42 5.73 19.72
C MET A 1 -17.23 5.60 18.45
N ALA A 2 -18.53 5.41 18.57
CA ALA A 2 -19.46 5.38 17.45
C ALA A 2 -19.81 6.81 17.01
N LEU A 3 -20.11 6.99 15.72
CA LEU A 3 -20.56 8.24 15.14
C LEU A 3 -22.00 8.54 15.57
N THR A 4 -22.31 9.82 15.80
CA THR A 4 -23.68 10.28 16.09
C THR A 4 -24.57 10.15 14.85
N ALA A 5 -25.89 10.17 15.03
CA ALA A 5 -26.83 10.14 13.91
C ALA A 5 -26.60 11.27 12.89
N GLN A 6 -26.25 12.47 13.38
CA GLN A 6 -25.96 13.64 12.54
C GLN A 6 -24.64 13.50 11.78
N GLN A 7 -23.62 12.93 12.42
CA GLN A 7 -22.34 12.59 11.76
C GLN A 7 -22.56 11.52 10.69
N LYS A 8 -23.34 10.48 10.98
CA LYS A 8 -23.71 9.44 9.99
C LYS A 8 -24.49 10.01 8.82
N ALA A 9 -25.45 10.91 9.05
CA ALA A 9 -26.18 11.59 7.98
C ALA A 9 -25.25 12.43 7.09
N THR A 10 -24.32 13.18 7.70
CA THR A 10 -23.32 13.98 6.98
C THR A 10 -22.38 13.09 6.16
N LEU A 11 -21.83 12.04 6.76
CA LEU A 11 -20.97 11.08 6.09
C LEU A 11 -21.71 10.34 4.96
N GLY A 12 -22.97 9.96 5.17
CA GLY A 12 -23.81 9.36 4.15
C GLY A 12 -24.07 10.30 2.97
N ALA A 13 -24.31 11.59 3.23
CA ALA A 13 -24.45 12.60 2.18
C ALA A 13 -23.16 12.82 1.38
N ILE A 14 -21.99 12.80 2.05
CA ILE A 14 -20.67 12.85 1.40
C ILE A 14 -20.45 11.61 0.53
N ALA A 15 -20.66 10.42 1.10
CA ALA A 15 -20.49 9.17 0.38
C ALA A 15 -21.40 9.14 -0.85
N PHE A 16 -22.68 9.47 -0.68
CA PHE A 16 -23.65 9.56 -1.76
C PHE A 16 -23.20 10.50 -2.87
N ALA A 17 -22.60 11.65 -2.57
CA ALA A 17 -22.10 12.56 -3.60
C ALA A 17 -20.90 11.98 -4.37
N PHE A 18 -20.00 11.25 -3.70
CA PHE A 18 -18.84 10.64 -4.37
C PHE A 18 -19.21 9.50 -5.30
N VAL A 19 -20.18 8.67 -4.92
CA VAL A 19 -20.58 7.44 -5.63
C VAL A 19 -22.06 7.48 -6.03
N ALA A 20 -22.58 8.66 -6.40
CA ALA A 20 -23.99 8.83 -6.71
C ALA A 20 -24.45 7.94 -7.88
N PRO A 21 -25.65 7.34 -7.80
CA PRO A 21 -26.21 6.57 -8.89
C PRO A 21 -26.53 7.46 -10.10
N LEU A 22 -26.44 6.89 -11.30
CA LEU A 22 -26.91 7.54 -12.51
C LEU A 22 -28.44 7.56 -12.53
N SER A 23 -29.03 8.60 -13.13
CA SER A 23 -30.46 8.56 -13.49
C SER A 23 -30.71 7.44 -14.50
N LYS A 24 -31.93 6.90 -14.54
CA LYS A 24 -32.32 5.84 -15.48
C LYS A 24 -31.92 6.13 -16.93
N ASP A 25 -32.18 7.34 -17.42
CA ASP A 25 -31.83 7.73 -18.79
C ASP A 25 -30.31 7.83 -19.00
N ALA A 26 -29.58 8.31 -17.99
CA ALA A 26 -28.12 8.40 -18.06
C ALA A 26 -27.48 7.00 -17.99
N ALA A 27 -28.03 6.11 -17.16
CA ALA A 27 -27.61 4.71 -17.08
C ALA A 27 -27.85 4.00 -18.42
N ALA A 28 -29.05 4.11 -19.00
CA ALA A 28 -29.38 3.53 -20.30
C ALA A 28 -28.48 4.08 -21.42
N ALA A 29 -28.24 5.39 -21.45
CA ALA A 29 -27.36 6.02 -22.44
C ALA A 29 -25.90 5.54 -22.31
N VAL A 30 -25.37 5.47 -21.09
CA VAL A 30 -24.00 4.99 -20.83
C VAL A 30 -23.86 3.50 -21.16
N VAL A 31 -24.85 2.68 -20.78
CA VAL A 31 -24.83 1.24 -21.05
C VAL A 31 -24.95 0.99 -22.55
N SER A 32 -25.90 1.63 -23.25
CA SER A 32 -26.05 1.50 -24.70
C SER A 32 -24.82 1.96 -25.48
N ALA A 33 -24.17 3.05 -25.08
CA ALA A 33 -22.97 3.56 -25.74
C ALA A 33 -21.75 2.64 -25.58
N HIS A 34 -21.79 1.74 -24.60
CA HIS A 34 -20.66 0.90 -24.17
C HIS A 34 -21.08 -0.56 -23.99
N LEU A 35 -22.14 -1.02 -24.67
CA LEU A 35 -22.65 -2.39 -24.52
C LEU A 35 -21.76 -3.38 -25.28
N ASN A 36 -21.27 -2.98 -26.46
CA ASN A 36 -20.37 -3.76 -27.30
C ASN A 36 -18.97 -3.96 -26.68
N ASP A 37 -18.63 -3.15 -25.66
CA ASP A 37 -17.39 -3.28 -24.88
C ASP A 37 -17.49 -4.42 -23.83
N VAL A 38 -18.61 -5.15 -23.81
CA VAL A 38 -18.87 -6.29 -22.93
C VAL A 38 -18.71 -7.58 -23.72
N ASP A 39 -17.78 -8.43 -23.26
CA ASP A 39 -17.65 -9.79 -23.78
C ASP A 39 -18.98 -10.54 -23.58
N ASP A 40 -19.64 -10.82 -24.71
CA ASP A 40 -20.96 -11.45 -24.83
C ASP A 40 -21.01 -12.85 -24.19
N SER A 41 -19.83 -13.45 -23.92
CA SER A 41 -19.71 -14.75 -23.26
C SER A 41 -19.87 -14.69 -21.73
N SER A 42 -19.79 -13.50 -21.13
CA SER A 42 -19.95 -13.30 -19.69
C SER A 42 -21.39 -12.89 -19.34
N ALA A 43 -22.01 -13.57 -18.39
CA ALA A 43 -23.45 -13.59 -18.15
C ALA A 43 -24.15 -12.27 -17.75
N VAL A 44 -23.52 -11.09 -17.85
CA VAL A 44 -24.07 -9.82 -17.35
C VAL A 44 -24.85 -9.10 -18.45
N LYS A 45 -26.18 -9.08 -18.33
CA LYS A 45 -27.09 -8.47 -19.32
C LYS A 45 -27.13 -6.93 -19.19
N SER A 46 -27.48 -6.21 -20.26
CA SER A 46 -27.67 -4.74 -20.27
C SER A 46 -28.47 -4.22 -19.06
N LYS A 47 -29.57 -4.91 -18.73
CA LYS A 47 -30.43 -4.55 -17.60
C LYS A 47 -29.74 -4.66 -16.25
N GLU A 48 -28.80 -5.60 -16.09
CA GLU A 48 -28.01 -5.74 -14.87
C GLU A 48 -26.99 -4.60 -14.76
N LEU A 49 -26.33 -4.23 -15.85
CA LEU A 49 -25.42 -3.07 -15.88
C LEU A 49 -26.15 -1.76 -15.59
N GLU A 50 -27.35 -1.58 -16.15
CA GLU A 50 -28.20 -0.43 -15.84
C GLU A 50 -28.60 -0.42 -14.36
N ALA A 51 -28.92 -1.57 -13.77
CA ALA A 51 -29.24 -1.68 -12.35
C ALA A 51 -28.04 -1.33 -11.46
N PHE A 52 -26.84 -1.81 -11.80
CA PHE A 52 -25.60 -1.43 -11.09
C PHE A 52 -25.30 0.07 -11.21
N ALA A 53 -25.53 0.67 -12.38
CA ALA A 53 -25.38 2.11 -12.58
C ALA A 53 -26.33 2.96 -11.74
N GLN A 54 -27.46 2.39 -11.33
CA GLN A 54 -28.49 3.03 -10.53
C GLN A 54 -28.40 2.67 -9.04
N MET A 55 -27.47 1.81 -8.62
CA MET A 55 -27.35 1.35 -7.23
C MET A 55 -26.82 2.46 -6.31
N PRO A 56 -27.55 2.86 -5.25
CA PRO A 56 -27.10 3.90 -4.35
C PRO A 56 -26.08 3.34 -3.32
N PRO A 57 -25.07 4.12 -2.93
CA PRO A 57 -24.03 3.72 -1.96
C PRO A 57 -24.53 3.25 -0.58
N PRO A 58 -25.60 3.81 0.01
CA PRO A 58 -26.14 3.34 1.29
C PRO A 58 -26.52 1.86 1.29
N ASP A 59 -26.92 1.30 0.16
CA ASP A 59 -27.30 -0.12 0.03
C ASP A 59 -26.09 -1.07 0.14
N LEU A 60 -24.86 -0.54 0.18
CA LEU A 60 -23.62 -1.29 0.41
C LEU A 60 -23.12 -1.20 1.85
N GLY A 61 -23.79 -0.44 2.73
CA GLY A 61 -23.30 -0.23 4.10
C GLY A 61 -22.01 0.61 4.18
N VAL A 62 -21.72 1.47 3.18
CA VAL A 62 -20.47 2.27 3.13
C VAL A 62 -20.25 3.10 4.40
N VAL A 63 -21.31 3.67 4.99
CA VAL A 63 -21.19 4.50 6.20
C VAL A 63 -20.72 3.67 7.39
N ASP A 64 -21.32 2.50 7.60
CA ASP A 64 -20.95 1.60 8.69
C ASP A 64 -19.56 0.98 8.44
N ALA A 65 -19.20 0.73 7.18
CA ALA A 65 -17.86 0.32 6.80
C ALA A 65 -16.81 1.38 7.17
N ILE A 66 -17.03 2.64 6.77
CA ILE A 66 -16.13 3.75 7.15
C ILE A 66 -16.04 3.87 8.67
N GLU A 67 -17.16 3.84 9.38
CA GLU A 67 -17.19 3.90 10.84
C GLU A 67 -16.35 2.78 11.48
N SER A 68 -16.51 1.54 10.99
CA SER A 68 -15.71 0.40 11.42
C SER A 68 -14.21 0.65 11.16
N LYS A 69 -13.87 1.18 9.99
CA LYS A 69 -12.47 1.46 9.60
C LYS A 69 -11.83 2.58 10.41
N LEU A 70 -12.61 3.55 10.89
CA LEU A 70 -12.12 4.57 11.84
C LEU A 70 -11.63 3.99 13.17
N ASN A 71 -11.87 2.71 13.48
CA ASN A 71 -11.28 2.06 14.66
C ASN A 71 -9.81 1.67 14.48
N PHE A 72 -9.34 1.55 13.25
CA PHE A 72 -7.94 1.22 12.94
C PHE A 72 -7.06 2.46 12.77
N PHE A 73 -7.66 3.65 12.79
CA PHE A 73 -6.95 4.91 12.65
C PHE A 73 -6.30 5.32 13.99
N PRO A 74 -5.14 6.00 13.95
CA PRO A 74 -4.61 6.68 15.12
C PRO A 74 -5.67 7.57 15.80
N ALA A 75 -5.66 7.61 17.14
CA ALA A 75 -6.72 8.25 17.93
C ALA A 75 -6.87 9.75 17.61
N ASP A 76 -5.76 10.44 17.37
CA ASP A 76 -5.72 11.84 16.94
C ASP A 76 -6.37 12.02 15.56
N LYS A 77 -6.05 11.16 14.59
CA LYS A 77 -6.63 11.21 13.23
C LYS A 77 -8.11 10.88 13.21
N LYS A 78 -8.54 9.92 14.02
CA LYS A 78 -9.96 9.64 14.24
C LYS A 78 -10.68 10.86 14.80
N TYR A 79 -10.11 11.51 15.82
CA TYR A 79 -10.70 12.69 16.45
C TYR A 79 -10.79 13.88 15.48
N GLU A 80 -9.73 14.14 14.70
CA GLU A 80 -9.73 15.15 13.64
C GLU A 80 -10.84 14.89 12.62
N PHE A 81 -10.99 13.65 12.15
CA PHE A 81 -12.02 13.26 11.19
C PHE A 81 -13.45 13.50 11.73
N VAL A 82 -13.71 13.06 12.96
CA VAL A 82 -15.02 13.25 13.62
C VAL A 82 -15.36 14.73 13.75
N LYS A 83 -14.39 15.57 14.15
CA LYS A 83 -14.59 17.03 14.23
C LYS A 83 -14.96 17.64 12.90
N VAL A 84 -14.37 17.18 11.81
CA VAL A 84 -14.74 17.68 10.47
C VAL A 84 -16.20 17.34 10.16
N LEU A 85 -16.67 16.15 10.50
CA LEU A 85 -18.08 15.79 10.34
C LEU A 85 -19.00 16.68 11.18
N ASP A 86 -18.61 17.03 12.41
CA ASP A 86 -19.37 17.97 13.24
C ASP A 86 -19.46 19.37 12.61
N VAL A 87 -18.36 19.86 12.05
CA VAL A 87 -18.35 21.17 11.37
C VAL A 87 -19.25 21.14 10.13
N LEU A 88 -19.14 20.10 9.29
CA LEU A 88 -19.98 19.92 8.10
C LEU A 88 -21.45 19.61 8.45
N ALA A 89 -21.74 19.18 9.67
CA ALA A 89 -23.11 19.02 10.16
C ALA A 89 -23.78 20.35 10.53
N THR A 90 -23.06 21.48 10.49
CA THR A 90 -23.61 22.82 10.75
C THR A 90 -23.70 23.65 9.46
N SER A 91 -24.65 24.58 9.43
CA SER A 91 -24.85 25.48 8.29
C SER A 91 -23.65 26.37 7.99
N TRP A 92 -23.10 27.01 9.03
CA TRP A 92 -21.95 27.89 8.90
C TRP A 92 -20.66 27.11 8.65
N GLY A 93 -20.46 25.97 9.31
CA GLY A 93 -19.28 25.14 9.08
C GLY A 93 -19.23 24.60 7.65
N THR A 94 -20.35 24.16 7.10
CA THR A 94 -20.47 23.76 5.69
C THR A 94 -20.11 24.90 4.75
N TYR A 95 -20.71 26.08 4.95
CA TYR A 95 -20.43 27.27 4.16
C TYR A 95 -18.95 27.65 4.19
N LEU A 96 -18.36 27.73 5.38
CA LEU A 96 -16.97 28.15 5.57
C LEU A 96 -15.95 27.16 5.01
N LEU A 97 -16.19 25.85 5.20
CA LEU A 97 -15.25 24.83 4.72
C LEU A 97 -15.34 24.63 3.20
N THR A 98 -16.56 24.64 2.65
CA THR A 98 -16.80 24.20 1.27
C THR A 98 -17.12 25.33 0.31
N GLY A 99 -17.38 26.55 0.79
CA GLY A 99 -17.86 27.65 -0.04
C GLY A 99 -19.22 27.35 -0.69
N SER A 100 -20.08 26.55 -0.03
CA SER A 100 -21.42 26.22 -0.54
C SER A 100 -22.25 27.49 -0.74
N LYS A 101 -23.12 27.54 -1.75
CA LYS A 101 -23.95 28.72 -2.01
C LYS A 101 -25.04 28.93 -0.96
N ARG A 102 -25.56 27.84 -0.42
CA ARG A 102 -26.56 27.84 0.66
C ARG A 102 -25.87 27.59 2.00
N ILE A 103 -26.36 28.29 3.02
CA ILE A 103 -25.93 28.17 4.42
C ILE A 103 -26.87 27.19 5.11
N VAL A 104 -26.65 25.90 4.85
CA VAL A 104 -27.36 24.76 5.45
C VAL A 104 -26.34 23.65 5.76
N PRO A 105 -26.63 22.72 6.69
CA PRO A 105 -25.78 21.56 6.91
C PRO A 105 -25.48 20.80 5.61
N PHE A 106 -24.32 20.15 5.52
CA PHE A 106 -23.90 19.45 4.30
C PHE A 106 -24.92 18.40 3.85
N HIS A 107 -25.55 17.69 4.81
CA HIS A 107 -26.58 16.69 4.52
C HIS A 107 -27.91 17.28 4.01
N ASP A 108 -28.13 18.59 4.13
CA ASP A 108 -29.32 19.28 3.62
C ASP A 108 -29.09 19.94 2.25
N LEU A 109 -27.86 19.93 1.75
CA LEU A 109 -27.54 20.33 0.38
C LEU A 109 -28.16 19.34 -0.62
N THR A 110 -28.56 19.83 -1.78
CA THR A 110 -28.94 18.97 -2.92
C THR A 110 -27.69 18.23 -3.47
N LEU A 111 -27.88 17.18 -4.28
CA LEU A 111 -26.75 16.44 -4.86
C LEU A 111 -25.79 17.37 -5.63
N ASP A 112 -26.32 18.20 -6.53
CA ASP A 112 -25.51 19.15 -7.30
C ASP A 112 -24.72 20.09 -6.38
N GLU A 113 -25.33 20.56 -5.30
CA GLU A 113 -24.67 21.44 -4.33
C GLU A 113 -23.57 20.73 -3.54
N ARG A 114 -23.80 19.47 -3.13
CA ARG A 114 -22.78 18.63 -2.48
C ARG A 114 -21.59 18.41 -3.41
N GLU A 115 -21.86 18.16 -4.70
CA GLU A 115 -20.80 17.97 -5.68
C GLU A 115 -19.94 19.22 -5.86
N HIS A 116 -20.58 20.39 -5.98
CA HIS A 116 -19.85 21.66 -6.05
C HIS A 116 -19.05 21.94 -4.78
N ALA A 117 -19.64 21.66 -3.60
CA ALA A 117 -18.96 21.80 -2.31
C ALA A 117 -17.70 20.93 -2.23
N LEU A 118 -17.77 19.67 -2.66
CA LEU A 118 -16.62 18.76 -2.71
C LEU A 118 -15.57 19.21 -3.76
N LEU A 119 -16.00 19.68 -4.93
CA LEU A 119 -15.09 20.23 -5.94
C LEU A 119 -14.32 21.45 -5.41
N ASN A 120 -14.98 22.34 -4.69
CA ASN A 120 -14.35 23.49 -4.05
C ASN A 120 -13.25 23.07 -3.06
N LEU A 121 -13.49 22.03 -2.25
CA LEU A 121 -12.46 21.47 -1.37
C LEU A 121 -11.26 20.95 -2.18
N SER A 122 -11.51 20.23 -3.28
CA SER A 122 -10.46 19.66 -4.14
C SER A 122 -9.58 20.71 -4.81
N GLN A 123 -10.14 21.87 -5.13
CA GLN A 123 -9.48 22.99 -5.82
C GLN A 123 -9.04 24.11 -4.86
N SER A 124 -9.23 23.91 -3.56
CA SER A 124 -8.93 24.92 -2.55
C SER A 124 -7.46 25.33 -2.58
N ARG A 125 -7.19 26.61 -2.33
CA ARG A 125 -5.82 27.13 -2.18
C ARG A 125 -5.14 26.59 -0.91
N PHE A 126 -5.93 26.17 0.09
CA PHE A 126 -5.44 25.63 1.36
C PHE A 126 -5.18 24.12 1.26
N ALA A 127 -3.95 23.70 1.59
CA ALA A 127 -3.54 22.30 1.50
C ALA A 127 -4.38 21.37 2.38
N LEU A 128 -4.74 21.82 3.59
CA LEU A 128 -5.58 21.05 4.52
C LEU A 128 -6.96 20.72 3.94
N LEU A 129 -7.59 21.64 3.23
CA LEU A 129 -8.91 21.40 2.60
C LEU A 129 -8.80 20.42 1.41
N ARG A 130 -7.71 20.48 0.65
CA ARG A 130 -7.44 19.48 -0.41
C ARG A 130 -7.16 18.11 0.18
N SER A 131 -6.41 18.03 1.28
CA SER A 131 -6.13 16.80 2.01
C SER A 131 -7.43 16.18 2.55
N LEU A 132 -8.31 17.00 3.13
CA LEU A 132 -9.64 16.57 3.57
C LEU A 132 -10.46 15.96 2.43
N PHE A 133 -10.53 16.63 1.27
CA PHE A 133 -11.22 16.07 0.10
C PHE A 133 -10.65 14.70 -0.30
N ARG A 134 -9.32 14.57 -0.34
CA ARG A 134 -8.64 13.31 -0.69
C ARG A 134 -8.97 12.21 0.30
N ALA A 135 -8.95 12.51 1.60
CA ALA A 135 -9.27 11.54 2.65
C ALA A 135 -10.73 11.07 2.57
N LEU A 136 -11.68 11.99 2.41
CA LEU A 136 -13.10 11.64 2.24
C LEU A 136 -13.33 10.80 0.98
N LYS A 137 -12.75 11.21 -0.16
CA LYS A 137 -12.82 10.47 -1.43
C LYS A 137 -12.27 9.05 -1.28
N ALA A 138 -11.06 8.95 -0.73
CA ALA A 138 -10.33 7.71 -0.51
C ALA A 138 -11.14 6.72 0.33
N LEU A 139 -11.58 7.15 1.53
CA LEU A 139 -12.36 6.32 2.44
C LEU A 139 -13.67 5.86 1.80
N THR A 140 -14.42 6.77 1.17
CA THR A 140 -15.68 6.40 0.49
C THR A 140 -15.44 5.38 -0.61
N HIS A 141 -14.51 5.64 -1.54
CA HIS A 141 -14.29 4.75 -2.66
C HIS A 141 -13.68 3.41 -2.24
N LEU A 142 -12.73 3.38 -1.30
CA LEU A 142 -12.18 2.13 -0.79
C LEU A 142 -13.26 1.28 -0.11
N CYS A 143 -14.09 1.88 0.75
CA CYS A 143 -15.22 1.17 1.33
C CYS A 143 -16.29 0.78 0.29
N THR A 144 -16.37 1.46 -0.85
CA THR A 144 -17.30 1.09 -1.93
C THR A 144 -16.75 -0.05 -2.79
N PHE A 145 -15.46 -0.01 -3.15
CA PHE A 145 -14.88 -0.87 -4.17
C PHE A 145 -13.94 -1.98 -3.64
N ALA A 146 -13.39 -1.87 -2.43
CA ALA A 146 -12.56 -2.92 -1.83
C ALA A 146 -13.31 -3.73 -0.76
N GLN A 147 -14.51 -3.32 -0.36
CA GLN A 147 -15.23 -4.00 0.71
C GLN A 147 -15.79 -5.33 0.22
N HIS A 148 -15.52 -6.38 1.00
CA HIS A 148 -16.08 -7.71 0.84
C HIS A 148 -17.44 -7.79 1.53
N VAL A 149 -18.49 -7.21 0.92
CA VAL A 149 -19.87 -7.41 1.40
C VAL A 149 -20.38 -8.71 0.83
N THR A 150 -20.48 -9.74 1.66
CA THR A 150 -21.16 -10.99 1.32
C THR A 150 -22.66 -10.74 1.42
N ASN A 151 -23.40 -10.80 0.32
CA ASN A 151 -24.86 -10.85 0.39
C ASN A 151 -25.33 -12.25 0.84
N ASP A 152 -26.62 -12.41 1.14
CA ASP A 152 -27.22 -13.69 1.58
C ASP A 152 -27.02 -14.85 0.57
N THR A 153 -26.59 -14.55 -0.66
CA THR A 153 -26.30 -15.53 -1.73
C THR A 153 -24.81 -15.88 -1.87
N GLY A 154 -23.92 -15.28 -1.06
CA GLY A 154 -22.47 -15.54 -1.12
C GLY A 154 -21.68 -14.72 -2.14
N ASP A 155 -22.33 -13.79 -2.86
CA ASP A 155 -21.66 -12.91 -3.83
C ASP A 155 -20.90 -11.79 -3.09
N VAL A 156 -19.68 -11.52 -3.56
CA VAL A 156 -18.78 -10.49 -3.02
C VAL A 156 -18.96 -9.19 -3.79
N ASN A 157 -19.33 -8.12 -3.08
CA ASN A 157 -19.47 -6.74 -3.59
C ASN A 157 -20.24 -6.62 -4.93
N PRO A 158 -21.46 -6.09 -4.96
CA PRO A 158 -22.26 -6.05 -6.19
C PRO A 158 -21.58 -5.29 -7.35
N TYR A 159 -20.67 -4.34 -7.07
CA TYR A 159 -19.92 -3.66 -8.13
C TYR A 159 -18.90 -4.58 -8.81
N TRP A 160 -18.32 -5.55 -8.13
CA TRP A 160 -17.31 -6.44 -8.70
C TRP A 160 -17.85 -7.24 -9.88
N LYS A 161 -19.09 -7.72 -9.76
CA LYS A 161 -19.80 -8.38 -10.88
C LYS A 161 -19.96 -7.46 -12.09
N ALA A 162 -20.33 -6.20 -11.87
CA ALA A 162 -20.45 -5.20 -12.95
C ALA A 162 -19.09 -4.89 -13.60
N LEU A 163 -18.03 -4.87 -12.79
CA LEU A 163 -16.65 -4.64 -13.23
C LEU A 163 -16.01 -5.88 -13.86
N GLN A 164 -16.66 -7.06 -13.80
CA GLN A 164 -16.06 -8.37 -14.10
C GLN A 164 -14.80 -8.67 -13.28
N TYR A 165 -14.71 -8.10 -12.10
CA TYR A 165 -13.66 -8.39 -11.15
C TYR A 165 -14.07 -9.58 -10.31
N ALA A 166 -13.32 -10.68 -10.39
CA ALA A 166 -13.63 -11.89 -9.62
C ALA A 166 -13.23 -11.77 -8.14
N GLY A 167 -12.37 -10.80 -7.78
CA GLY A 167 -11.75 -10.71 -6.46
C GLY A 167 -10.76 -11.84 -6.22
N LYS A 168 -11.29 -13.04 -5.94
CA LYS A 168 -10.51 -14.27 -5.83
C LYS A 168 -10.26 -14.89 -7.20
N PRO A 169 -9.01 -15.24 -7.56
CA PRO A 169 -8.71 -16.00 -8.77
C PRO A 169 -9.49 -17.33 -8.81
N THR A 170 -10.29 -17.54 -9.86
CA THR A 170 -11.01 -18.80 -10.10
C THR A 170 -10.16 -19.82 -10.83
N GLU A 171 -9.19 -19.37 -11.62
CA GLU A 171 -8.37 -20.21 -12.51
C GLU A 171 -7.14 -20.82 -11.81
N LYS A 172 -6.76 -20.29 -10.63
CA LYS A 172 -5.55 -20.72 -9.89
C LYS A 172 -5.87 -20.97 -8.42
N ALA A 173 -5.95 -22.25 -8.06
CA ALA A 173 -6.17 -22.67 -6.67
C ALA A 173 -5.00 -22.25 -5.76
N LEU A 174 -5.31 -21.88 -4.53
CA LEU A 174 -4.30 -21.63 -3.50
C LEU A 174 -3.52 -22.93 -3.20
N PRO A 175 -2.19 -22.86 -3.01
CA PRO A 175 -1.43 -24.00 -2.55
C PRO A 175 -1.91 -24.47 -1.16
N PRO A 176 -1.82 -25.78 -0.85
CA PRO A 176 -2.15 -26.27 0.48
C PRO A 176 -1.22 -25.67 1.54
N ARG A 177 -1.68 -25.61 2.79
CA ARG A 177 -0.88 -25.06 3.91
C ARG A 177 0.51 -25.70 4.03
N SER A 178 0.61 -27.01 3.80
CA SER A 178 1.87 -27.77 3.81
C SER A 178 2.89 -27.37 2.74
N HIS A 179 2.51 -26.55 1.76
CA HIS A 179 3.43 -25.99 0.77
C HIS A 179 4.34 -24.91 1.36
N PHE A 180 3.91 -24.29 2.47
CA PHE A 180 4.59 -23.14 3.05
C PHE A 180 5.38 -23.56 4.28
N HIS A 181 6.52 -22.90 4.48
CA HIS A 181 7.24 -22.95 5.74
C HIS A 181 6.54 -22.06 6.77
N GLU A 182 6.25 -22.61 7.94
CA GLU A 182 5.70 -21.87 9.07
C GLU A 182 6.83 -21.50 10.03
N PRO A 183 7.16 -20.20 10.20
CA PRO A 183 8.23 -19.80 11.09
C PRO A 183 7.88 -20.08 12.56
N CYS A 184 8.87 -20.48 13.34
CA CYS A 184 8.77 -20.62 14.78
C CYS A 184 8.96 -19.25 15.45
N PHE A 185 7.88 -18.76 16.06
CA PHE A 185 7.91 -17.55 16.89
C PHE A 185 8.02 -17.93 18.36
N GLU A 186 8.67 -17.06 19.13
CA GLU A 186 8.67 -17.20 20.59
C GLU A 186 7.25 -17.00 21.13
N ASP A 187 6.87 -17.81 22.12
CA ASP A 187 5.56 -17.71 22.77
C ASP A 187 5.55 -16.51 23.73
N VAL A 188 5.15 -15.37 23.20
CA VAL A 188 5.12 -14.10 23.94
C VAL A 188 4.15 -14.16 25.13
N ALA A 189 3.05 -14.92 25.03
CA ALA A 189 2.11 -15.05 26.13
C ALA A 189 2.74 -15.84 27.28
N ALA A 190 3.38 -16.97 26.98
CA ALA A 190 4.12 -17.74 27.99
C ALA A 190 5.28 -16.94 28.60
N LEU A 191 6.01 -16.16 27.78
CA LEU A 191 7.06 -15.26 28.28
C LEU A 191 6.50 -14.17 29.22
N ALA A 192 5.34 -13.59 28.89
CA ALA A 192 4.66 -12.60 29.72
C ALA A 192 4.19 -13.19 31.06
N GLU A 193 3.63 -14.40 31.03
CA GLU A 193 3.23 -15.13 32.23
C GLU A 193 4.44 -15.42 33.13
N ALA A 194 5.55 -15.88 32.53
CA ALA A 194 6.80 -16.13 33.25
C ALA A 194 7.39 -14.86 33.88
N ALA A 195 7.18 -13.70 33.25
CA ALA A 195 7.61 -12.40 33.79
C ALA A 195 6.78 -11.93 35.00
N ASN A 196 5.63 -12.56 35.29
CA ASN A 196 4.78 -12.33 36.47
C ASN A 196 4.48 -10.83 36.74
N GLY A 197 4.02 -10.13 35.69
CA GLY A 197 3.70 -8.69 35.74
C GLY A 197 4.91 -7.75 35.59
N GLY A 198 6.12 -8.29 35.52
CA GLY A 198 7.32 -7.57 35.10
C GLY A 198 7.49 -7.52 33.57
N PRO A 199 8.54 -6.86 33.06
CA PRO A 199 8.86 -6.89 31.64
C PRO A 199 9.36 -8.28 31.23
N ILE A 200 9.06 -8.68 29.99
CA ILE A 200 9.75 -9.81 29.35
C ILE A 200 11.21 -9.40 29.16
N GLU A 201 12.15 -10.20 29.63
CA GLU A 201 13.59 -9.94 29.48
C GLU A 201 14.26 -10.98 28.59
N ILE A 202 15.03 -10.53 27.60
CA ILE A 202 15.74 -11.39 26.65
C ILE A 202 17.19 -10.91 26.52
N ASP A 203 18.14 -11.83 26.59
CA ASP A 203 19.56 -11.57 26.38
C ASP A 203 20.03 -12.24 25.08
N THR A 204 20.66 -11.47 24.21
CA THR A 204 21.16 -11.94 22.91
C THR A 204 22.44 -11.21 22.50
N ASP A 205 23.13 -11.67 21.46
CA ASP A 205 24.32 -10.97 20.97
C ASP A 205 23.91 -9.81 20.06
N VAL A 206 22.92 -10.05 19.19
CA VAL A 206 22.39 -9.08 18.24
C VAL A 206 20.86 -9.05 18.30
N VAL A 207 20.30 -7.84 18.37
CA VAL A 207 18.87 -7.61 18.15
C VAL A 207 18.66 -6.86 16.84
N VAL A 208 17.83 -7.43 15.96
CA VAL A 208 17.44 -6.83 14.68
C VAL A 208 16.01 -6.33 14.79
N VAL A 209 15.82 -5.01 14.64
CA VAL A 209 14.49 -4.39 14.71
C VAL A 209 13.94 -4.21 13.30
N GLY A 210 12.98 -5.04 12.93
CA GLY A 210 12.33 -5.10 11.61
C GLY A 210 12.78 -6.32 10.79
N SER A 211 11.80 -7.03 10.21
CA SER A 211 12.01 -8.25 9.42
C SER A 211 12.07 -8.02 7.89
N GLY A 212 12.11 -6.75 7.48
CA GLY A 212 12.09 -6.33 6.07
C GLY A 212 13.36 -6.66 5.28
N ALA A 213 13.48 -6.08 4.08
CA ALA A 213 14.56 -6.37 3.11
C ALA A 213 15.97 -6.39 3.71
N GLY A 214 16.33 -5.38 4.51
CA GLY A 214 17.64 -5.33 5.18
C GLY A 214 17.71 -6.22 6.42
N GLY A 215 16.66 -6.22 7.23
CA GLY A 215 16.64 -6.93 8.51
C GLY A 215 16.72 -8.44 8.36
N GLY A 216 15.99 -9.02 7.41
CA GLY A 216 16.04 -10.45 7.13
C GLY A 216 17.43 -10.92 6.69
N VAL A 217 18.05 -10.20 5.75
CA VAL A 217 19.42 -10.52 5.27
C VAL A 217 20.42 -10.43 6.41
N ILE A 218 20.42 -9.35 7.18
CA ILE A 218 21.35 -9.16 8.31
C ILE A 218 21.15 -10.26 9.37
N ALA A 219 19.91 -10.63 9.67
CA ALA A 219 19.62 -11.70 10.62
C ALA A 219 20.18 -13.05 10.16
N ALA A 220 20.03 -13.38 8.87
CA ALA A 220 20.55 -14.62 8.30
C ALA A 220 22.07 -14.69 8.37
N GLU A 221 22.74 -13.67 7.86
CA GLU A 221 24.21 -13.62 7.80
C GLU A 221 24.83 -13.69 9.21
N LEU A 222 24.27 -12.96 10.18
CA LEU A 222 24.78 -12.96 11.55
C LEU A 222 24.48 -14.27 12.31
N ALA A 223 23.30 -14.86 12.10
CA ALA A 223 22.97 -16.15 12.69
C ALA A 223 23.86 -17.27 12.12
N GLN A 224 24.09 -17.28 10.80
CA GLN A 224 24.98 -18.24 10.14
C GLN A 224 26.45 -18.06 10.56
N ALA A 225 26.85 -16.84 10.91
CA ALA A 225 28.15 -16.57 11.53
C ALA A 225 28.25 -17.04 13.00
N GLY A 226 27.17 -17.58 13.58
CA GLY A 226 27.15 -18.16 14.93
C GLY A 226 26.75 -17.18 16.04
N HIS A 227 26.24 -16.00 15.71
CA HIS A 227 25.72 -15.07 16.71
C HIS A 227 24.31 -15.47 17.15
N ARG A 228 23.99 -15.26 18.44
CA ARG A 228 22.59 -15.31 18.90
C ARG A 228 21.88 -14.07 18.38
N VAL A 229 20.86 -14.28 17.55
CA VAL A 229 20.10 -13.22 16.90
C VAL A 229 18.65 -13.28 17.33
N VAL A 230 18.09 -12.15 17.73
CA VAL A 230 16.64 -11.96 17.95
C VAL A 230 16.12 -10.94 16.94
N VAL A 231 15.08 -11.30 16.18
CA VAL A 231 14.38 -10.39 15.26
C VAL A 231 13.06 -9.96 15.88
N LEU A 232 12.84 -8.64 15.97
CA LEU A 232 11.62 -8.02 16.47
C LEU A 232 10.85 -7.38 15.32
N GLU A 233 9.60 -7.80 15.09
CA GLU A 233 8.73 -7.28 14.04
C GLU A 233 7.44 -6.69 14.64
N GLN A 234 7.07 -5.48 14.20
CA GLN A 234 5.85 -4.81 14.67
C GLN A 234 4.60 -5.46 14.08
N GLY A 235 4.66 -5.88 12.81
CA GLY A 235 3.59 -6.64 12.17
C GLY A 235 3.51 -8.08 12.68
N THR A 236 2.52 -8.81 12.19
CA THR A 236 2.33 -10.24 12.46
C THR A 236 2.57 -11.08 11.21
N PHE A 237 2.76 -12.38 11.42
CA PHE A 237 2.76 -13.37 10.35
C PHE A 237 1.31 -13.70 9.97
N HIS A 238 1.03 -13.61 8.68
CA HIS A 238 -0.22 -14.08 8.11
C HIS A 238 0.13 -15.19 7.13
N HIS A 239 -0.47 -16.36 7.35
CA HIS A 239 -0.18 -17.52 6.53
C HIS A 239 -0.75 -17.31 5.11
N PRO A 240 0.01 -17.53 4.02
CA PRO A 240 -0.47 -17.29 2.66
C PRO A 240 -1.77 -18.02 2.28
N SER A 241 -1.98 -19.23 2.79
CA SER A 241 -3.21 -20.01 2.57
C SER A 241 -4.47 -19.37 3.18
N ASP A 242 -4.30 -18.47 4.14
CA ASP A 242 -5.39 -17.81 4.85
C ASP A 242 -5.84 -16.54 4.11
N SER A 243 -5.25 -16.25 2.95
CA SER A 243 -5.65 -15.13 2.12
C SER A 243 -7.06 -15.34 1.57
N ASN A 244 -7.88 -14.30 1.71
CA ASN A 244 -9.25 -14.28 1.22
C ASN A 244 -9.42 -13.35 0.00
N PHE A 245 -8.34 -12.70 -0.44
CA PHE A 245 -8.33 -11.74 -1.55
C PHE A 245 -9.25 -10.52 -1.33
N ALA A 246 -9.72 -10.30 -0.10
CA ALA A 246 -10.50 -9.11 0.26
C ALA A 246 -9.54 -7.92 0.43
N GLU A 247 -9.44 -7.08 -0.61
CA GLU A 247 -8.43 -6.01 -0.69
C GLU A 247 -8.34 -5.17 0.60
N MET A 248 -9.46 -4.72 1.19
CA MET A 248 -9.43 -3.94 2.44
C MET A 248 -8.84 -4.71 3.62
N GLU A 249 -9.23 -5.96 3.80
CA GLU A 249 -8.78 -6.77 4.94
C GLU A 249 -7.29 -7.10 4.80
N GLU A 250 -6.83 -7.41 3.60
CA GLU A 250 -5.43 -7.67 3.34
C GLU A 250 -4.58 -6.39 3.48
N TYR A 251 -5.12 -5.22 3.11
CA TYR A 251 -4.46 -3.94 3.38
C TYR A 251 -4.31 -3.66 4.88
N GLU A 252 -5.33 -3.95 5.68
CA GLU A 252 -5.31 -3.82 7.15
C GLU A 252 -4.29 -4.73 7.81
N LYS A 253 -4.19 -5.98 7.34
CA LYS A 253 -3.22 -6.95 7.82
C LYS A 253 -1.79 -6.52 7.49
N HIS A 254 -1.55 -6.11 6.25
CA HIS A 254 -0.19 -6.06 5.73
C HIS A 254 0.46 -4.68 5.64
N TYR A 255 -0.28 -3.58 5.79
CA TYR A 255 0.27 -2.22 5.65
C TYR A 255 0.18 -1.39 6.94
N ILE A 256 1.08 -0.41 7.06
CA ILE A 256 0.96 0.67 8.04
C ILE A 256 -0.31 1.47 7.72
N ASP A 257 -1.12 1.70 8.75
CA ASP A 257 -2.37 2.46 8.68
C ASP A 257 -3.30 2.05 7.52
N SER A 258 -3.32 0.77 7.14
CA SER A 258 -4.22 0.24 6.11
C SER A 258 -4.15 1.02 4.80
N VAL A 259 -2.92 1.34 4.35
CA VAL A 259 -2.56 2.19 3.20
C VAL A 259 -2.81 3.70 3.36
N PHE A 260 -3.27 4.19 4.51
CA PHE A 260 -3.51 5.63 4.77
C PHE A 260 -2.31 6.40 5.32
N LEU A 261 -1.10 5.82 5.28
CA LEU A 261 0.12 6.56 5.61
C LEU A 261 0.37 7.65 4.55
N VAL A 262 0.10 8.90 4.92
CA VAL A 262 0.20 10.07 4.03
C VAL A 262 1.10 11.16 4.63
N SER A 263 1.66 12.02 3.78
CA SER A 263 2.31 13.26 4.24
C SER A 263 1.29 14.19 4.91
N GLU A 264 1.78 15.08 5.78
CA GLU A 264 0.93 16.02 6.55
C GLU A 264 0.05 16.91 5.63
N ASP A 265 0.58 17.31 4.48
CA ASP A 265 -0.14 18.08 3.47
C ASP A 265 -1.01 17.23 2.53
N GLY A 266 -1.03 15.91 2.73
CA GLY A 266 -1.75 14.93 1.91
C GLY A 266 -1.25 14.83 0.47
N SER A 267 -0.08 15.38 0.15
CA SER A 267 0.49 15.40 -1.21
C SER A 267 1.07 14.06 -1.64
N MET A 268 1.49 13.23 -0.69
CA MET A 268 2.16 11.96 -0.93
C MET A 268 1.58 10.85 -0.07
N GLN A 269 1.33 9.70 -0.67
CA GLN A 269 0.92 8.47 0.01
C GLN A 269 2.10 7.49 0.00
N LEU A 270 2.30 6.79 1.13
CA LEU A 270 3.37 5.81 1.30
C LEU A 270 2.75 4.44 1.57
N LEU A 271 3.02 3.50 0.67
CA LEU A 271 2.68 2.09 0.88
C LEU A 271 3.84 1.42 1.63
N ALA A 272 3.71 1.29 2.94
CA ALA A 272 4.72 0.67 3.80
C ALA A 272 4.17 -0.61 4.44
N GLY A 273 4.86 -1.74 4.24
CA GLY A 273 4.47 -3.02 4.82
C GLY A 273 4.67 -3.07 6.34
N LYS A 274 3.68 -3.59 7.06
CA LYS A 274 3.66 -3.87 8.50
C LYS A 274 3.23 -5.33 8.70
N THR A 275 4.13 -6.25 8.35
CA THR A 275 3.89 -7.70 8.38
C THR A 275 5.23 -8.42 8.38
N TRP A 276 5.25 -9.71 8.72
CA TRP A 276 6.45 -10.54 8.62
C TRP A 276 7.06 -10.49 7.20
N GLY A 277 8.32 -10.06 7.09
CA GLY A 277 9.02 -9.79 5.82
C GLY A 277 8.92 -8.35 5.31
N GLY A 278 8.16 -7.49 6.00
CA GLY A 278 8.00 -6.07 5.70
C GLY A 278 7.56 -5.78 4.26
N GLY A 279 8.13 -4.74 3.65
CA GLY A 279 7.81 -4.36 2.26
C GLY A 279 8.07 -5.45 1.22
N THR A 280 8.94 -6.43 1.49
CA THR A 280 9.19 -7.56 0.55
C THR A 280 8.04 -8.56 0.49
N ALA A 281 7.17 -8.57 1.51
CA ALA A 281 5.97 -9.39 1.53
C ALA A 281 4.88 -8.88 0.57
N VAL A 282 4.83 -7.56 0.34
CA VAL A 282 3.74 -6.87 -0.36
C VAL A 282 4.14 -6.13 -1.65
N ASN A 283 5.42 -6.16 -2.04
CA ASN A 283 5.85 -5.53 -3.29
C ASN A 283 5.47 -6.37 -4.52
N TRP A 284 5.72 -5.83 -5.72
CA TRP A 284 5.31 -6.43 -6.99
C TRP A 284 6.40 -7.28 -7.66
N SER A 285 7.35 -7.81 -6.89
CA SER A 285 8.48 -8.65 -7.34
C SER A 285 9.53 -7.99 -8.25
N ALA A 286 9.30 -6.77 -8.71
CA ALA A 286 10.24 -6.02 -9.54
C ALA A 286 11.60 -5.88 -8.86
N SER A 287 12.65 -6.38 -9.54
CA SER A 287 14.01 -6.50 -9.01
C SER A 287 15.00 -5.88 -9.99
N LEU A 288 15.15 -4.56 -9.89
CA LEU A 288 16.06 -3.78 -10.75
C LEU A 288 17.39 -3.58 -10.05
N ARG A 289 18.49 -3.72 -10.79
CA ARG A 289 19.81 -3.31 -10.31
C ARG A 289 19.91 -1.78 -10.31
N PRO A 290 20.64 -1.18 -9.35
CA PRO A 290 20.97 0.24 -9.41
C PRO A 290 21.69 0.54 -10.74
N PRO A 291 21.19 1.52 -11.54
CA PRO A 291 21.89 2.01 -12.72
C PRO A 291 23.33 2.46 -12.43
N SER A 292 24.24 2.32 -13.40
CA SER A 292 25.65 2.65 -13.22
C SER A 292 25.89 4.13 -12.93
N ASP A 293 25.09 5.03 -13.50
CA ASP A 293 25.16 6.47 -13.25
C ASP A 293 24.73 6.84 -11.82
N VAL A 294 23.80 6.10 -11.21
CA VAL A 294 23.47 6.22 -9.78
C VAL A 294 24.67 5.84 -8.91
N LEU A 295 25.31 4.71 -9.21
CA LEU A 295 26.47 4.25 -8.45
C LEU A 295 27.63 5.24 -8.57
N ASP A 296 27.85 5.77 -9.78
CA ASP A 296 28.81 6.83 -10.04
C ASP A 296 28.48 8.11 -9.25
N GLU A 297 27.20 8.49 -9.16
CA GLU A 297 26.77 9.62 -8.33
C GLU A 297 27.14 9.39 -6.86
N TRP A 298 26.84 8.20 -6.32
CA TRP A 298 27.15 7.88 -4.92
C TRP A 298 28.65 7.92 -4.64
N VAL A 299 29.45 7.35 -5.53
CA VAL A 299 30.91 7.33 -5.41
C VAL A 299 31.51 8.73 -5.53
N LYS A 300 31.20 9.45 -6.63
CA LYS A 300 31.89 10.68 -7.01
C LYS A 300 31.34 11.92 -6.30
N LYS A 301 30.01 12.00 -6.12
CA LYS A 301 29.34 13.20 -5.59
C LYS A 301 29.08 13.12 -4.10
N HIS A 302 28.76 11.93 -3.58
CA HIS A 302 28.44 11.73 -2.16
C HIS A 302 29.58 11.11 -1.35
N ASN A 303 30.74 10.87 -1.97
CA ASN A 303 31.95 10.33 -1.34
C ASN A 303 31.70 8.96 -0.65
N LEU A 304 30.99 8.07 -1.35
CA LEU A 304 30.68 6.71 -0.88
C LEU A 304 31.38 5.67 -1.77
N PRO A 305 32.72 5.52 -1.67
CA PRO A 305 33.50 4.71 -2.61
C PRO A 305 33.16 3.22 -2.57
N TYR A 306 32.63 2.72 -1.44
CA TYR A 306 32.20 1.32 -1.29
C TYR A 306 31.23 0.86 -2.38
N PHE A 307 30.32 1.73 -2.84
CA PHE A 307 29.35 1.35 -3.88
C PHE A 307 29.97 1.14 -5.28
N GLY A 308 31.22 1.55 -5.48
CA GLY A 308 31.98 1.30 -6.70
C GLY A 308 32.88 0.06 -6.62
N THR A 309 32.90 -0.67 -5.51
CA THR A 309 33.86 -1.77 -5.31
C THR A 309 33.31 -3.13 -5.78
N PRO A 310 34.20 -4.10 -6.09
CA PRO A 310 33.80 -5.47 -6.40
C PRO A 310 33.00 -6.13 -5.28
N GLU A 311 33.26 -5.80 -4.01
CA GLU A 311 32.54 -6.36 -2.85
C GLU A 311 31.06 -5.96 -2.85
N TYR A 312 30.74 -4.72 -3.21
CA TYR A 312 29.34 -4.30 -3.35
C TYR A 312 28.64 -5.04 -4.49
N GLN A 313 29.33 -5.25 -5.62
CA GLN A 313 28.80 -6.04 -6.74
C GLN A 313 28.60 -7.51 -6.34
N ALA A 314 29.52 -8.08 -5.56
CA ALA A 314 29.38 -9.42 -5.02
C ALA A 314 28.16 -9.53 -4.08
N ALA A 315 27.93 -8.52 -3.23
CA ALA A 315 26.74 -8.47 -2.37
C ALA A 315 25.44 -8.38 -3.17
N LEU A 316 25.38 -7.54 -4.21
CA LEU A 316 24.23 -7.48 -5.13
C LEU A 316 23.99 -8.82 -5.83
N ASN A 317 25.05 -9.49 -6.27
CA ASN A 317 24.97 -10.80 -6.91
C ASN A 317 24.46 -11.86 -5.94
N ALA A 318 24.97 -11.90 -4.71
CA ALA A 318 24.51 -12.83 -3.68
C ALA A 318 23.00 -12.68 -3.42
N VAL A 319 22.52 -11.45 -3.29
CA VAL A 319 21.10 -11.15 -3.08
C VAL A 319 20.25 -11.58 -4.28
N CYS A 320 20.66 -11.23 -5.50
CA CYS A 320 19.95 -11.60 -6.72
C CYS A 320 19.88 -13.12 -6.90
N THR A 321 20.98 -13.83 -6.63
CA THR A 321 21.06 -15.28 -6.73
C THR A 321 20.18 -15.95 -5.69
N ARG A 322 20.23 -15.54 -4.42
CA ARG A 322 19.42 -16.16 -3.35
C ARG A 322 17.93 -15.99 -3.57
N ALA A 323 17.51 -14.85 -4.13
CA ALA A 323 16.12 -14.56 -4.47
C ALA A 323 15.71 -15.06 -5.86
N GLY A 324 16.65 -15.68 -6.60
CA GLY A 324 16.49 -16.14 -7.98
C GLY A 324 15.88 -15.10 -8.90
N VAL A 325 16.47 -13.91 -8.90
CA VAL A 325 16.07 -12.80 -9.77
C VAL A 325 16.36 -13.15 -11.22
N SER A 326 15.32 -13.21 -12.06
CA SER A 326 15.48 -13.47 -13.50
C SER A 326 14.39 -12.77 -14.31
N ALA A 327 14.70 -12.47 -15.58
CA ALA A 327 13.75 -12.02 -16.59
C ALA A 327 13.33 -13.15 -17.56
N ASP A 328 13.95 -14.33 -17.50
CA ASP A 328 13.80 -15.41 -18.50
C ASP A 328 12.38 -15.97 -18.59
N HIS A 329 11.64 -15.91 -17.48
CA HIS A 329 10.29 -16.44 -17.36
C HIS A 329 9.22 -15.34 -17.23
N VAL A 330 9.60 -14.09 -17.53
CA VAL A 330 8.66 -12.97 -17.58
C VAL A 330 7.69 -13.16 -18.75
N SER A 331 6.40 -13.00 -18.46
CA SER A 331 5.34 -13.01 -19.47
C SER A 331 4.51 -11.75 -19.29
N HIS A 332 4.44 -10.94 -20.35
CA HIS A 332 3.60 -9.76 -20.33
C HIS A 332 2.12 -10.17 -20.38
N ASN A 333 1.35 -9.68 -19.42
CA ASN A 333 -0.11 -9.67 -19.53
C ASN A 333 -0.54 -8.58 -20.53
N VAL A 334 -1.84 -8.51 -20.84
CA VAL A 334 -2.38 -7.52 -21.78
C VAL A 334 -1.98 -6.07 -21.43
N PRO A 335 -2.10 -5.60 -20.17
CA PRO A 335 -1.64 -4.27 -19.79
C PRO A 335 -0.16 -3.99 -20.09
N ASN A 336 0.76 -4.89 -19.70
CA ASN A 336 2.19 -4.70 -19.94
C ASN A 336 2.53 -4.80 -21.44
N GLN A 337 1.85 -5.66 -22.20
CA GLN A 337 2.07 -5.78 -23.65
C GLN A 337 1.68 -4.51 -24.38
N ILE A 338 0.63 -3.79 -23.94
CA ILE A 338 0.27 -2.49 -24.54
C ILE A 338 1.39 -1.47 -24.38
N LEU A 339 2.09 -1.44 -23.23
CA LEU A 339 3.25 -0.57 -23.06
C LEU A 339 4.37 -0.96 -24.03
N VAL A 340 4.67 -2.25 -24.15
CA VAL A 340 5.70 -2.76 -25.08
C VAL A 340 5.36 -2.41 -26.53
N ASP A 341 4.12 -2.64 -26.96
CA ASP A 341 3.65 -2.33 -28.32
C ASP A 341 3.71 -0.82 -28.59
N GLY A 342 3.31 0.00 -27.62
CA GLY A 342 3.37 1.46 -27.71
C GLY A 342 4.81 1.99 -27.79
N CYS A 343 5.73 1.42 -27.00
CA CYS A 343 7.16 1.71 -27.09
C CYS A 343 7.71 1.33 -28.46
N ALA A 344 7.38 0.15 -28.98
CA ALA A 344 7.83 -0.29 -30.31
C ALA A 344 7.32 0.64 -31.43
N ALA A 345 6.07 1.07 -31.37
CA ALA A 345 5.48 2.00 -32.35
C ALA A 345 6.13 3.41 -32.32
N LEU A 346 6.69 3.81 -31.18
CA LEU A 346 7.40 5.07 -31.00
C LEU A 346 8.92 4.94 -31.13
N GLU A 347 9.42 3.74 -31.47
CA GLU A 347 10.85 3.42 -31.52
C GLU A 347 11.57 3.66 -30.17
N PHE A 348 10.86 3.47 -29.05
CA PHE A 348 11.39 3.57 -27.70
C PHE A 348 11.84 2.21 -27.16
N PRO A 349 12.94 2.15 -26.39
CA PRO A 349 13.37 0.92 -25.75
C PRO A 349 12.34 0.48 -24.70
N ALA A 350 12.03 -0.81 -24.68
CA ALA A 350 11.27 -1.46 -23.63
C ALA A 350 12.01 -2.71 -23.17
N HIS A 351 12.05 -2.92 -21.85
CA HIS A 351 12.78 -4.00 -21.22
C HIS A 351 11.87 -4.82 -20.32
N ALA A 352 12.14 -6.12 -20.24
CA ALA A 352 11.55 -6.96 -19.21
C ALA A 352 12.14 -6.60 -17.84
N ILE A 353 11.28 -6.51 -16.83
CA ILE A 353 11.68 -6.28 -15.45
C ILE A 353 12.01 -7.63 -14.81
N PRO A 354 13.25 -7.87 -14.34
CA PRO A 354 13.57 -9.09 -13.61
C PRO A 354 12.72 -9.22 -12.35
N GLN A 355 12.32 -10.46 -12.02
CA GLN A 355 11.45 -10.76 -10.89
C GLN A 355 12.13 -11.71 -9.90
N ASN A 356 11.95 -11.49 -8.59
CA ASN A 356 12.46 -12.37 -7.54
C ASN A 356 11.51 -13.56 -7.28
N THR A 357 11.36 -14.44 -8.27
CA THR A 357 10.36 -15.53 -8.24
C THR A 357 11.03 -16.91 -8.25
N ASN A 358 12.30 -16.97 -7.86
CA ASN A 358 13.15 -18.15 -7.96
C ASN A 358 13.19 -18.73 -9.39
N GLY A 359 13.19 -17.85 -10.40
CA GLY A 359 13.13 -18.25 -11.80
C GLY A 359 11.79 -18.86 -12.26
N HIS A 360 10.72 -18.80 -11.46
CA HIS A 360 9.41 -19.30 -11.89
C HIS A 360 8.54 -18.21 -12.52
N ARG A 361 7.64 -18.62 -13.41
CA ARG A 361 6.57 -17.75 -13.92
C ARG A 361 5.66 -17.34 -12.77
N HIS A 362 5.38 -16.05 -12.65
CA HIS A 362 4.62 -15.47 -11.55
C HIS A 362 3.48 -14.61 -12.06
N SER A 363 2.29 -15.18 -12.19
CA SER A 363 1.10 -14.52 -12.75
C SER A 363 0.02 -14.32 -11.69
N CYS A 364 0.40 -13.71 -10.57
CA CYS A 364 -0.42 -13.66 -9.36
C CYS A 364 -1.49 -12.56 -9.37
N GLY A 365 -1.23 -11.37 -9.91
CA GLY A 365 -2.17 -10.23 -9.94
C GLY A 365 -2.42 -9.54 -8.59
N PHE A 366 -2.26 -10.27 -7.48
CA PHE A 366 -2.67 -9.85 -6.13
C PHE A 366 -1.49 -9.62 -5.17
N CYS A 367 -0.29 -9.37 -5.69
CA CYS A 367 0.92 -9.49 -4.90
C CYS A 367 1.09 -8.32 -3.88
N SER A 368 0.25 -7.29 -3.97
CA SER A 368 0.05 -6.26 -2.94
C SER A 368 -0.69 -6.74 -1.69
N LEU A 369 -1.43 -7.85 -1.77
CA LEU A 369 -2.29 -8.32 -0.68
C LEU A 369 -1.55 -9.28 0.27
N GLY A 370 -0.22 -9.32 0.21
CA GLY A 370 0.57 -10.47 0.66
C GLY A 370 0.62 -11.53 -0.44
N CYS A 371 1.72 -12.28 -0.58
CA CYS A 371 1.90 -13.23 -1.69
C CYS A 371 1.15 -14.55 -1.42
N PRO A 372 -0.07 -14.77 -1.93
CA PRO A 372 -0.90 -15.90 -1.49
C PRO A 372 -0.39 -17.23 -2.03
N TYR A 373 0.39 -17.18 -3.12
CA TYR A 373 0.94 -18.34 -3.81
C TYR A 373 2.37 -18.68 -3.39
N GLY A 374 3.03 -17.87 -2.55
CA GLY A 374 4.42 -18.12 -2.10
C GLY A 374 5.48 -18.03 -3.20
N GLU A 375 5.15 -17.55 -4.40
CA GLU A 375 6.05 -17.51 -5.54
C GLU A 375 7.15 -16.44 -5.37
N LYS A 376 6.81 -15.31 -4.73
CA LYS A 376 7.72 -14.18 -4.52
C LYS A 376 8.70 -14.45 -3.38
N GLN A 377 9.99 -14.44 -3.71
CA GLN A 377 11.12 -14.66 -2.81
C GLN A 377 11.45 -13.41 -1.98
N GLY A 378 10.50 -12.96 -1.14
CA GLY A 378 10.76 -11.94 -0.12
C GLY A 378 11.55 -12.52 1.06
N THR A 379 11.93 -11.68 2.04
CA THR A 379 12.75 -12.12 3.18
C THR A 379 12.10 -13.21 4.02
N HIS A 380 10.77 -13.15 4.19
CA HIS A 380 9.94 -14.20 4.80
C HIS A 380 10.01 -15.58 4.13
N MET A 381 10.34 -15.66 2.83
CA MET A 381 10.49 -16.91 2.08
C MET A 381 11.95 -17.35 1.91
N THR A 382 12.90 -16.49 2.30
CA THR A 382 14.33 -16.67 2.01
C THR A 382 15.15 -16.50 3.28
N TRP A 383 15.74 -15.33 3.49
CA TRP A 383 16.69 -15.07 4.56
C TRP A 383 16.14 -15.31 5.97
N LEU A 384 14.85 -15.07 6.23
CA LEU A 384 14.30 -15.35 7.55
C LEU A 384 14.21 -16.86 7.84
N GLN A 385 14.00 -17.69 6.82
CA GLN A 385 14.10 -19.14 6.97
C GLN A 385 15.56 -19.56 7.17
N ASP A 386 16.49 -18.93 6.44
CA ASP A 386 17.93 -19.19 6.59
C ASP A 386 18.41 -18.80 8.01
N ALA A 387 17.92 -17.69 8.56
CA ALA A 387 18.20 -17.23 9.92
C ALA A 387 17.65 -18.20 10.97
N GLU A 388 16.42 -18.70 10.77
CA GLU A 388 15.80 -19.68 11.65
C GLU A 388 16.58 -21.00 11.67
N ALA A 389 16.96 -21.49 10.48
CA ALA A 389 17.77 -22.69 10.35
C ALA A 389 19.13 -22.56 11.05
N ALA A 390 19.66 -21.34 11.14
CA ALA A 390 20.86 -21.00 11.89
C ALA A 390 20.62 -20.68 13.39
N GLY A 391 19.38 -20.78 13.88
CA GLY A 391 19.03 -20.64 15.29
C GLY A 391 18.58 -19.24 15.74
N ALA A 392 18.30 -18.32 14.81
CA ALA A 392 17.71 -17.03 15.16
C ALA A 392 16.31 -17.20 15.78
N LYS A 393 15.95 -16.28 16.70
CA LYS A 393 14.65 -16.25 17.38
C LYS A 393 13.80 -15.07 16.92
N PHE A 394 12.49 -15.25 16.85
CA PHE A 394 11.59 -14.26 16.27
C PHE A 394 10.46 -13.87 17.21
N ILE A 395 10.16 -12.57 17.26
CA ILE A 395 9.03 -12.02 18.01
C ILE A 395 8.26 -11.08 17.08
N THR A 396 7.02 -11.43 16.77
CA THR A 396 6.09 -10.59 16.01
C THR A 396 5.14 -9.83 16.93
N GLY A 397 4.44 -8.82 16.40
CA GLY A 397 3.57 -7.95 17.22
C GLY A 397 4.35 -7.13 18.24
N CYS A 398 5.66 -6.97 18.05
CA CYS A 398 6.58 -6.28 18.94
C CYS A 398 6.90 -4.88 18.41
N LYS A 399 6.35 -3.86 19.06
CA LYS A 399 6.66 -2.47 18.76
C LYS A 399 7.84 -2.01 19.60
N VAL A 400 9.01 -1.83 18.97
CA VAL A 400 10.18 -1.26 19.63
C VAL A 400 10.02 0.26 19.77
N ASP A 401 10.10 0.73 21.02
CA ASP A 401 9.89 2.13 21.35
C ASP A 401 11.20 2.93 21.32
N LYS A 402 12.28 2.37 21.90
CA LYS A 402 13.60 3.02 22.02
C LYS A 402 14.75 2.02 22.03
N VAL A 403 15.90 2.45 21.54
CA VAL A 403 17.22 1.84 21.79
C VAL A 403 17.75 2.33 23.14
N THR A 404 18.33 1.44 23.92
CA THR A 404 18.94 1.75 25.22
C THR A 404 20.45 1.96 25.08
N PHE A 405 21.03 2.81 25.92
CA PHE A 405 22.44 3.16 25.87
C PHE A 405 23.06 3.20 27.26
N THR A 406 24.37 2.96 27.33
CA THR A 406 25.20 3.34 28.49
C THR A 406 25.33 4.87 28.60
N ALA A 407 25.90 5.33 29.71
CA ALA A 407 26.27 6.75 29.88
C ALA A 407 27.19 7.25 28.74
N ASP A 408 28.11 6.39 28.29
CA ASP A 408 29.07 6.65 27.21
C ASP A 408 28.49 6.45 25.79
N LYS A 409 27.15 6.37 25.67
CA LYS A 409 26.42 6.26 24.38
C LYS A 409 26.72 4.98 23.60
N ILE A 410 27.08 3.89 24.29
CA ILE A 410 27.18 2.55 23.69
C ILE A 410 25.79 1.91 23.76
N ALA A 411 25.28 1.38 22.65
CA ALA A 411 23.98 0.72 22.62
C ALA A 411 24.01 -0.56 23.50
N THR A 412 22.96 -0.79 24.28
CA THR A 412 22.84 -1.93 25.20
C THR A 412 21.66 -2.84 24.91
N GLY A 413 20.84 -2.50 23.92
CA GLY A 413 19.61 -3.21 23.63
C GLY A 413 18.48 -2.29 23.20
N VAL A 414 17.26 -2.81 23.36
CA VAL A 414 16.02 -2.10 23.03
C VAL A 414 14.95 -2.36 24.07
N VAL A 415 14.02 -1.41 24.17
CA VAL A 415 12.77 -1.56 24.92
C VAL A 415 11.59 -1.35 23.99
N GLY A 416 10.53 -2.09 24.24
CA GLY A 416 9.32 -2.02 23.45
C GLY A 416 8.14 -2.64 24.16
N THR A 417 7.10 -2.91 23.38
CA THR A 417 5.86 -3.52 23.86
C THR A 417 5.36 -4.60 22.92
N VAL A 418 4.67 -5.57 23.50
CA VAL A 418 4.00 -6.69 22.84
C VAL A 418 2.57 -6.83 23.37
N LEU A 419 1.78 -7.76 22.79
CA LEU A 419 0.39 -8.01 23.18
C LEU A 419 -0.45 -6.72 23.15
N ASP A 420 -0.44 -6.06 21.99
CA ASP A 420 -1.14 -4.80 21.72
C ASP A 420 -0.75 -3.64 22.66
N GLY A 421 0.52 -3.63 23.10
CA GLY A 421 1.04 -2.57 23.97
C GLY A 421 0.90 -2.85 25.46
N ASN A 422 0.29 -3.98 25.85
CA ASN A 422 -0.03 -4.27 27.25
C ASN A 422 1.15 -4.81 28.05
N VAL A 423 2.14 -5.44 27.41
CA VAL A 423 3.29 -6.03 28.09
C VAL A 423 4.58 -5.40 27.58
N SER A 424 5.43 -4.98 28.52
CA SER A 424 6.75 -4.42 28.22
C SER A 424 7.74 -5.54 27.91
N ILE A 425 8.63 -5.29 26.95
CA ILE A 425 9.75 -6.19 26.61
C ILE A 425 11.07 -5.41 26.61
N VAL A 426 12.10 -6.02 27.19
CA VAL A 426 13.47 -5.52 27.27
C VAL A 426 14.39 -6.55 26.64
N VAL A 427 15.03 -6.20 25.53
CA VAL A 427 16.00 -7.07 24.86
C VAL A 427 17.39 -6.46 25.01
N ARG A 428 18.24 -7.10 25.82
CA ARG A 428 19.64 -6.72 26.02
C ARG A 428 20.50 -7.34 24.92
N ALA A 429 21.32 -6.51 24.27
CA ALA A 429 22.18 -6.95 23.19
C ALA A 429 23.45 -6.10 23.08
N ASN A 430 24.54 -6.73 22.64
CA ASN A 430 25.80 -6.05 22.36
C ASN A 430 25.73 -5.23 21.07
N THR A 431 24.86 -5.61 20.14
CA THR A 431 24.64 -4.91 18.87
C THR A 431 23.15 -4.76 18.60
N VAL A 432 22.76 -3.55 18.20
CA VAL A 432 21.38 -3.22 17.81
C VAL A 432 21.37 -2.82 16.34
N VAL A 433 20.60 -3.53 15.53
CA VAL A 433 20.40 -3.24 14.10
C VAL A 433 19.03 -2.59 13.91
N THR A 434 19.00 -1.35 13.43
CA THR A 434 17.76 -0.65 13.10
C THR A 434 17.39 -0.87 11.63
N ALA A 435 16.44 -1.77 11.38
CA ALA A 435 15.99 -2.19 10.06
C ALA A 435 14.48 -1.92 9.81
N CYS A 436 13.94 -0.87 10.43
CA CYS A 436 12.51 -0.52 10.41
C CYS A 436 12.06 0.20 9.11
N GLY A 437 12.87 0.17 8.05
CA GLY A 437 12.62 0.90 6.80
C GLY A 437 12.89 2.41 6.88
N GLY A 438 12.78 3.10 5.74
CA GLY A 438 13.18 4.52 5.61
C GLY A 438 12.37 5.52 6.43
N VAL A 439 11.15 5.15 6.84
CA VAL A 439 10.28 5.99 7.68
C VAL A 439 10.51 5.72 9.17
N ASN A 440 10.45 4.46 9.61
CA ASN A 440 10.46 4.15 11.03
C ASN A 440 11.86 4.01 11.64
N SER A 441 12.91 3.73 10.85
CA SER A 441 14.28 3.68 11.38
C SER A 441 14.70 5.03 11.95
N PRO A 442 14.61 6.16 11.21
CA PRO A 442 14.92 7.46 11.79
C PRO A 442 13.98 7.84 12.93
N ALA A 443 12.69 7.47 12.87
CA ALA A 443 11.75 7.73 13.96
C ALA A 443 12.16 7.01 15.27
N LEU A 444 12.59 5.75 15.19
CA LEU A 444 13.12 5.00 16.32
C LEU A 444 14.38 5.68 16.89
N LEU A 445 15.33 6.05 16.02
CA LEU A 445 16.57 6.72 16.46
C LEU A 445 16.29 8.06 17.15
N LEU A 446 15.34 8.86 16.64
CA LEU A 446 14.92 10.12 17.26
C LEU A 446 14.29 9.89 18.64
N ARG A 447 13.36 8.94 18.77
CA ARG A 447 12.75 8.57 20.07
C ARG A 447 13.78 8.05 21.07
N SER A 448 14.88 7.49 20.58
CA SER A 448 16.00 6.99 21.38
C SER A 448 16.98 8.09 21.82
N GLY A 449 16.77 9.34 21.39
CA GLY A 449 17.55 10.50 21.83
C GLY A 449 18.88 10.72 21.10
N LEU A 450 19.09 10.13 19.92
CA LEU A 450 20.29 10.41 19.13
C LEU A 450 20.21 11.80 18.48
N GLY A 451 21.24 12.61 18.73
CA GLY A 451 21.30 14.03 18.32
C GLY A 451 21.92 14.30 16.94
N ASN A 452 22.07 13.30 16.06
CA ASN A 452 22.65 13.53 14.74
C ASN A 452 21.66 14.31 13.84
N PRO A 453 22.08 15.48 13.28
CA PRO A 453 21.17 16.37 12.53
C PRO A 453 20.63 15.76 11.23
N ASN A 454 21.22 14.68 10.74
CA ASN A 454 20.77 13.99 9.53
C ASN A 454 19.65 12.98 9.79
N ILE A 455 19.40 12.58 11.04
CA ILE A 455 18.35 11.61 11.36
C ILE A 455 16.99 12.21 11.01
N GLY A 456 16.23 11.49 10.18
CA GLY A 456 14.93 11.95 9.67
C GLY A 456 15.03 13.02 8.57
N ARG A 457 16.23 13.36 8.11
CA ARG A 457 16.43 14.28 6.96
C ARG A 457 16.73 13.50 5.70
N ASN A 458 16.74 14.22 4.57
CA ASN A 458 17.10 13.69 3.25
C ASN A 458 16.18 12.55 2.75
N MET A 459 14.92 12.52 3.19
CA MET A 459 13.95 11.54 2.69
C MET A 459 13.82 11.65 1.17
N ARG A 460 14.07 10.52 0.50
CA ARG A 460 13.91 10.38 -0.94
C ARG A 460 12.73 9.46 -1.20
N LEU A 461 11.83 9.94 -2.03
CA LEU A 461 10.64 9.21 -2.45
C LEU A 461 10.68 9.03 -3.96
N HIS A 462 9.91 8.06 -4.42
CA HIS A 462 9.59 7.87 -5.83
C HIS A 462 8.13 8.31 -6.04
N PRO A 463 7.85 9.60 -6.33
CA PRO A 463 6.51 10.04 -6.70
C PRO A 463 6.02 9.30 -7.94
N VAL A 464 4.94 8.55 -7.78
CA VAL A 464 4.24 7.82 -8.85
C VAL A 464 3.10 8.70 -9.34
N THR A 465 3.15 9.14 -10.59
CA THR A 465 2.01 9.76 -11.29
C THR A 465 1.37 8.70 -12.16
N THR A 466 0.05 8.61 -12.23
CA THR A 466 -0.59 7.63 -13.09
C THR A 466 -1.25 8.30 -14.29
N VAL A 467 -1.22 7.61 -15.43
CA VAL A 467 -1.97 7.96 -16.64
C VAL A 467 -2.85 6.77 -16.99
N HIS A 468 -4.14 7.01 -17.20
CA HIS A 468 -5.09 5.97 -17.57
C HIS A 468 -5.47 6.11 -19.05
N GLY A 469 -5.31 5.03 -19.82
CA GLY A 469 -5.84 4.91 -21.19
C GLY A 469 -7.28 4.40 -21.24
N PHE A 470 -7.94 4.48 -22.40
CA PHE A 470 -9.13 3.68 -22.70
C PHE A 470 -8.99 3.12 -24.11
N LEU A 471 -9.09 1.80 -24.24
CA LEU A 471 -8.91 1.06 -25.49
C LEU A 471 -10.24 0.36 -25.82
N PRO A 472 -11.09 0.93 -26.68
CA PRO A 472 -12.42 0.37 -26.95
C PRO A 472 -12.35 -1.02 -27.60
N ASP A 473 -11.35 -1.26 -28.43
CA ASP A 473 -11.22 -2.51 -29.20
C ASP A 473 -10.43 -3.60 -28.46
N LYS A 474 -10.06 -3.38 -27.19
CA LYS A 474 -9.24 -4.33 -26.42
C LYS A 474 -9.71 -4.39 -24.97
N LEU A 475 -10.17 -5.57 -24.53
CA LEU A 475 -10.47 -5.81 -23.12
C LEU A 475 -9.16 -5.86 -22.31
N VAL A 476 -9.04 -4.96 -21.33
CA VAL A 476 -7.89 -4.89 -20.43
C VAL A 476 -8.35 -5.16 -19.00
N LYS A 477 -8.03 -6.35 -18.49
CA LYS A 477 -8.23 -6.71 -17.08
C LYS A 477 -6.94 -6.42 -16.32
N SER A 478 -6.90 -5.29 -15.62
CA SER A 478 -5.67 -4.82 -14.98
C SER A 478 -5.16 -5.79 -13.91
N TRP A 479 -6.06 -6.45 -13.17
CA TRP A 479 -5.75 -7.39 -12.08
C TRP A 479 -5.25 -8.78 -12.53
N GLU A 480 -5.22 -9.10 -13.82
CA GLU A 480 -4.79 -10.42 -14.30
C GLU A 480 -3.28 -10.47 -14.60
N GLY A 481 -2.63 -11.56 -14.19
CA GLY A 481 -1.22 -11.80 -14.51
C GLY A 481 -0.23 -11.01 -13.65
N SER A 482 1.00 -10.90 -14.10
CA SER A 482 2.05 -10.20 -13.37
C SER A 482 1.81 -8.68 -13.38
N ILE A 483 1.80 -8.03 -12.21
CA ILE A 483 1.49 -6.60 -12.08
C ILE A 483 2.47 -5.75 -12.92
N MET A 484 3.78 -5.94 -12.71
CA MET A 484 4.82 -5.12 -13.31
C MET A 484 5.85 -6.02 -14.01
N THR A 485 5.89 -6.00 -15.34
CA THR A 485 6.81 -6.83 -16.15
C THR A 485 7.54 -6.09 -17.25
N SER A 486 7.07 -4.91 -17.67
CA SER A 486 7.72 -4.09 -18.69
C SER A 486 8.10 -2.72 -18.15
N VAL A 487 9.28 -2.23 -18.53
CA VAL A 487 9.77 -0.88 -18.20
C VAL A 487 10.38 -0.22 -19.44
N THR A 488 10.24 1.10 -19.53
CA THR A 488 11.05 1.94 -20.43
C THR A 488 11.75 3.05 -19.64
N ASP A 489 12.98 3.33 -20.03
CA ASP A 489 13.90 4.31 -19.43
C ASP A 489 14.24 5.45 -20.41
N VAL A 490 13.46 5.61 -21.47
CA VAL A 490 13.69 6.62 -22.54
C VAL A 490 13.77 8.07 -22.02
N VAL A 491 13.17 8.35 -20.86
CA VAL A 491 13.24 9.64 -20.15
C VAL A 491 13.98 9.53 -18.82
N SER A 492 14.91 8.59 -18.70
CA SER A 492 15.81 8.53 -17.55
C SER A 492 16.73 9.75 -17.54
N ASN A 493 16.99 10.29 -16.34
CA ASN A 493 18.01 11.32 -16.12
C ASN A 493 17.89 12.64 -16.93
N VAL A 494 16.66 13.04 -17.31
CA VAL A 494 16.40 14.25 -18.13
C VAL A 494 17.05 15.53 -17.58
N HIS A 495 17.21 15.64 -16.26
CA HIS A 495 17.74 16.85 -15.60
C HIS A 495 19.14 16.66 -14.98
N GLY A 496 19.78 15.51 -15.17
CA GLY A 496 21.03 15.16 -14.48
C GLY A 496 20.88 14.85 -12.98
N ASP A 497 19.65 14.88 -12.46
CA ASP A 497 19.32 14.56 -11.07
C ASP A 497 17.99 13.78 -10.92
N GLY A 498 17.97 12.55 -11.45
CA GLY A 498 17.00 11.53 -11.02
C GLY A 498 16.51 10.60 -12.13
N TYR A 499 15.79 9.56 -11.73
CA TYR A 499 15.52 8.39 -12.58
C TYR A 499 14.01 8.26 -12.81
N VAL A 500 13.58 8.23 -14.07
CA VAL A 500 12.18 7.99 -14.45
C VAL A 500 12.08 6.60 -15.03
N LEU A 501 11.15 5.81 -14.52
CA LEU A 501 10.81 4.49 -15.05
C LEU A 501 9.32 4.49 -15.35
N ASN A 502 8.96 4.17 -16.58
CA ASN A 502 7.56 4.03 -16.95
C ASN A 502 7.17 2.56 -16.90
N THR A 503 6.17 2.25 -16.09
CA THR A 503 5.73 0.87 -15.82
C THR A 503 4.22 0.78 -15.83
N VAL A 504 3.69 -0.44 -15.93
CA VAL A 504 2.28 -0.73 -15.71
C VAL A 504 2.06 -1.24 -14.29
N GLY A 505 0.97 -0.80 -13.66
CA GLY A 505 0.50 -1.28 -12.36
C GLY A 505 -1.00 -1.58 -12.41
N ALA A 506 -1.47 -2.36 -11.44
CA ALA A 506 -2.88 -2.67 -11.29
C ALA A 506 -3.23 -2.98 -9.84
N LEU A 507 -4.15 -2.20 -9.27
CA LEU A 507 -4.79 -2.44 -7.98
C LEU A 507 -6.20 -1.87 -8.06
N LEU A 508 -7.22 -2.70 -8.34
CA LEU A 508 -8.52 -2.18 -8.74
C LEU A 508 -9.09 -1.19 -7.73
N ALA A 509 -9.19 -1.56 -6.46
CA ALA A 509 -9.78 -0.67 -5.47
C ALA A 509 -8.84 0.46 -5.04
N LEU A 510 -7.53 0.24 -4.97
CA LEU A 510 -6.59 1.33 -4.68
C LEU A 510 -6.57 2.36 -5.80
N GLU A 511 -6.66 1.94 -7.06
CA GLU A 511 -6.74 2.80 -8.22
C GLU A 511 -8.04 3.60 -8.23
N LEU A 512 -9.19 2.94 -8.09
CA LEU A 512 -10.49 3.61 -8.01
C LEU A 512 -10.59 4.54 -6.79
N GLY A 513 -9.97 4.12 -5.67
CA GLY A 513 -9.99 4.79 -4.38
C GLY A 513 -9.11 6.03 -4.30
N MET A 514 -7.82 5.83 -4.52
CA MET A 514 -6.80 6.82 -4.24
C MET A 514 -6.46 7.63 -5.48
N VAL A 515 -6.31 6.93 -6.61
CA VAL A 515 -5.63 7.45 -7.79
C VAL A 515 -6.59 8.18 -8.73
N LEU A 516 -7.76 7.58 -8.98
CA LEU A 516 -8.71 8.09 -9.97
C LEU A 516 -9.20 9.50 -9.60
N VAL A 517 -9.13 10.42 -10.56
CA VAL A 517 -9.66 11.77 -10.41
C VAL A 517 -11.17 11.69 -10.30
N TRP A 518 -11.72 12.20 -9.20
CA TRP A 518 -13.16 12.29 -9.05
C TRP A 518 -13.73 13.43 -9.90
N LYS A 519 -14.80 13.13 -10.64
CA LYS A 519 -15.62 14.10 -11.38
C LYS A 519 -17.09 13.89 -10.98
N PRO A 520 -17.99 14.83 -11.29
CA PRO A 520 -19.43 14.63 -11.13
C PRO A 520 -19.94 13.32 -11.78
N PRO A 521 -21.00 12.69 -11.25
CA PRO A 521 -21.38 11.28 -11.45
C PRO A 521 -21.47 10.84 -12.91
N ARG A 522 -22.09 11.64 -13.80
CA ARG A 522 -22.19 11.31 -15.24
C ARG A 522 -20.82 11.09 -15.90
N ARG A 523 -19.81 11.86 -15.49
CA ARG A 523 -18.43 11.72 -16.00
C ARG A 523 -17.63 10.69 -15.21
N CYS A 524 -17.89 10.56 -13.91
CA CYS A 524 -17.21 9.59 -13.03
C CYS A 524 -17.54 8.15 -13.38
N TRP A 525 -18.81 7.85 -13.69
CA TRP A 525 -19.24 6.49 -14.03
C TRP A 525 -18.59 5.97 -15.31
N VAL A 526 -18.56 6.81 -16.34
CA VAL A 526 -17.84 6.52 -17.59
C VAL A 526 -16.34 6.34 -17.32
N LEU A 527 -15.73 7.22 -16.50
CA LEU A 527 -14.31 7.12 -16.16
C LEU A 527 -13.98 5.83 -15.38
N ARG A 528 -14.79 5.46 -14.39
CA ARG A 528 -14.59 4.27 -13.55
C ARG A 528 -14.75 2.99 -14.36
N ARG A 529 -15.80 2.88 -15.17
CA ARG A 529 -16.01 1.72 -16.05
C ARG A 529 -14.88 1.60 -17.09
N ARG A 530 -14.46 2.72 -17.69
CA ARG A 530 -13.31 2.75 -18.61
C ARG A 530 -12.01 2.35 -17.92
N CYS A 531 -11.81 2.73 -16.66
CA CYS A 531 -10.60 2.34 -15.92
C CYS A 531 -10.59 0.85 -15.53
N CYS A 532 -11.75 0.25 -15.24
CA CYS A 532 -11.82 -1.17 -14.89
C CYS A 532 -11.66 -2.12 -16.08
N ARG A 533 -11.85 -1.65 -17.33
CA ARG A 533 -11.78 -2.50 -18.54
C ARG A 533 -10.84 -2.03 -19.65
N GLY A 534 -10.23 -0.86 -19.50
CA GLY A 534 -9.44 -0.24 -20.57
C GLY A 534 -8.30 0.65 -20.09
N ALA A 535 -8.10 0.82 -18.78
CA ALA A 535 -6.95 1.58 -18.29
C ALA A 535 -5.71 0.71 -18.22
N VAL A 536 -4.77 1.01 -19.11
CA VAL A 536 -3.37 0.92 -18.77
C VAL A 536 -3.09 2.08 -17.81
N SER A 537 -2.79 1.77 -16.55
CA SER A 537 -2.22 2.75 -15.61
C SER A 537 -0.72 2.79 -15.86
N GLN A 538 -0.25 3.84 -16.55
CA GLN A 538 1.18 4.09 -16.71
C GLN A 538 1.67 4.98 -15.57
N THR A 539 2.68 4.51 -14.86
CA THR A 539 3.39 5.33 -13.87
C THR A 539 4.37 6.26 -14.58
N LEU A 540 4.17 7.57 -14.54
CA LEU A 540 5.12 8.62 -14.95
C LEU A 540 5.70 9.28 -13.69
N ARG A 541 6.96 9.74 -13.73
CA ARG A 541 7.58 10.47 -12.60
C ARG A 541 7.57 11.98 -12.82
N GLY A 542 7.34 12.72 -11.73
CA GLY A 542 7.75 14.12 -11.54
C GLY A 542 9.05 14.19 -10.72
N SER A 543 9.88 15.21 -10.98
CA SER A 543 11.24 15.42 -10.44
C SER A 543 11.39 15.14 -8.93
N CYS A 544 12.60 14.76 -8.49
CA CYS A 544 12.89 14.43 -7.08
C CYS A 544 12.68 15.65 -6.16
N CYS A 545 11.49 15.81 -5.58
CA CYS A 545 11.24 16.88 -4.61
C CYS A 545 11.93 16.57 -3.26
N LYS A 546 12.78 17.48 -2.79
CA LYS A 546 13.24 17.51 -1.40
C LYS A 546 12.09 18.06 -0.55
N PHE A 547 11.52 17.25 0.34
CA PHE A 547 10.53 17.72 1.30
C PHE A 547 11.22 18.16 2.60
N PRO A 548 11.10 19.43 3.02
CA PRO A 548 11.50 19.83 4.36
C PRO A 548 10.45 19.37 5.38
N ILE A 549 10.83 18.52 6.32
CA ILE A 549 10.02 18.25 7.51
C ILE A 549 10.04 19.51 8.38
N SER A 550 8.88 20.17 8.53
CA SER A 550 8.67 21.29 9.46
C SER A 550 8.89 20.82 10.89
N ARG A 551 9.65 21.61 11.66
CA ARG A 551 9.82 21.39 13.09
C ARG A 551 8.53 21.82 13.78
N GLY A 552 7.82 20.88 14.42
CA GLY A 552 6.96 21.23 15.54
C GLY A 552 7.86 21.65 16.71
N SER A 553 7.64 22.87 17.18
CA SER A 553 8.24 23.46 18.39
C SER A 553 7.90 22.69 19.65
#